data_AF-A0A2S2PAU2-F1
#
_entry.id   AF-A0A2S2PAU2-F1
#
_cell.length_a   1.000
_cell.length_b   1.000
_cell.length_c   1.000
_cell.angle_alpha   90.00
_cell.angle_beta   90.00
_cell.angle_gamma   90.00
#
_symmetry.space_group_name_H-M   'P 1'
#
loop_
_entity.id
_entity.type
_entity.pdbx_description
1 polymer ?
#
loop_
_entity_poly.entity_id
_entity_poly.type
_entity_poly.pdbx_seq_one_letter_code
_entity_poly.pdbx_strand_id
1 'polypeptide(L)'
;FWRKARIPTKTEQKCVTKLEELYQEWRNLQKSEYRKSATQMEKNTQFVSKLDDLFDVSNANALDLMSNEEDRAFLIAQRQKGRTGSLLGIDQKTYKKEKTIEDRKQATNKRKDRARKEFEASRFT
;
A
#
# COMPACT_ATOMS: atom_id res chain seq x y z
N PHE A 1 7.00 -0.50 -5.14
CA PHE A 1 7.32 0.90 -4.80
C PHE A 1 7.02 1.16 -3.33
N TRP A 2 5.75 1.25 -2.93
CA TRP A 2 5.28 1.46 -1.54
C TRP A 2 5.86 0.54 -0.47
N ARG A 3 5.93 -0.77 -0.74
CA ARG A 3 6.51 -1.75 0.19
C ARG A 3 8.00 -1.48 0.51
N LYS A 4 8.75 -0.87 -0.43
CA LYS A 4 10.16 -0.49 -0.20
C LYS A 4 10.28 0.72 0.73
N ALA A 5 9.23 1.53 0.82
CA ALA A 5 9.13 2.66 1.74
C ALA A 5 8.45 2.28 3.08
N ARG A 6 8.27 0.98 3.35
CA ARG A 6 7.60 0.44 4.56
C ARG A 6 6.19 0.94 4.81
N ILE A 7 5.57 1.58 3.81
CA ILE A 7 4.19 2.04 3.91
C ILE A 7 3.30 0.81 3.79
N PRO A 8 2.47 0.50 4.81
CA PRO A 8 1.49 -0.56 4.71
C PRO A 8 0.54 -0.27 3.54
N THR A 9 0.46 -1.20 2.59
CA THR A 9 -0.42 -1.06 1.43
C THR A 9 -1.70 -1.86 1.61
N LYS A 10 -2.75 -1.45 0.90
CA LYS A 10 -3.92 -2.28 0.68
C LYS A 10 -3.53 -3.59 -0.03
N THR A 11 -4.35 -4.61 0.16
CA THR A 11 -4.25 -5.88 -0.59
C THR A 11 -4.51 -5.63 -2.06
N GLU A 12 -3.89 -6.41 -2.95
CA GLU A 12 -4.07 -6.31 -4.40
C GLU A 12 -5.54 -6.38 -4.81
N GLN A 13 -6.32 -7.31 -4.24
CA GLN A 13 -7.76 -7.43 -4.48
C GLN A 13 -8.51 -6.11 -4.22
N LYS A 14 -8.26 -5.45 -3.09
CA LYS A 14 -8.86 -4.14 -2.77
C LYS A 14 -8.44 -3.04 -3.76
N CYS A 15 -7.22 -3.09 -4.27
CA CYS A 15 -6.77 -2.15 -5.30
C CYS A 15 -7.48 -2.40 -6.64
N VAL A 16 -7.65 -3.67 -7.02
CA VAL A 16 -8.40 -4.07 -8.23
C VAL A 16 -9.86 -3.64 -8.11
N THR A 17 -10.54 -3.95 -7.00
CA THR A 17 -11.93 -3.54 -6.78
C THR A 17 -12.09 -2.01 -6.86
N LYS A 18 -11.18 -1.23 -6.26
CA LYS A 18 -11.18 0.24 -6.37
C LYS A 18 -11.11 0.71 -7.82
N LEU A 19 -10.26 0.07 -8.64
CA LEU A 19 -10.11 0.40 -10.06
C LEU A 19 -11.36 0.03 -10.86
N GLU A 20 -11.94 -1.14 -10.60
CA GLU A 20 -13.17 -1.59 -11.25
C GLU A 20 -14.35 -0.67 -10.93
N GLU A 21 -14.51 -0.27 -9.67
CA GLU A 21 -15.53 0.69 -9.23
C GLU A 21 -15.38 2.04 -9.93
N LEU A 22 -14.15 2.60 -9.96
CA LEU A 22 -13.87 3.86 -10.66
C LEU A 22 -14.12 3.76 -12.16
N TYR A 23 -13.77 2.64 -12.77
CA TYR A 23 -14.06 2.39 -14.18
C TYR A 23 -15.56 2.36 -14.44
N GLN A 24 -16.35 1.70 -13.61
CA GLN A 24 -17.80 1.66 -13.77
C GLN A 24 -18.45 3.04 -13.55
N GLU A 25 -17.96 3.81 -12.57
CA GLU A 25 -18.39 5.19 -12.36
C GLU A 25 -18.13 6.03 -13.63
N TRP A 26 -16.92 5.97 -14.18
CA TRP A 26 -16.58 6.64 -15.44
C TRP A 26 -17.47 6.21 -16.59
N ARG A 27 -17.70 4.90 -16.78
CA ARG A 27 -18.58 4.38 -17.83
C ARG A 27 -20.01 4.89 -17.71
N ASN A 28 -20.51 5.07 -16.50
CA ASN A 28 -21.84 5.63 -16.27
C ASN A 28 -21.89 7.12 -16.57
N LEU A 29 -20.85 7.88 -16.21
CA LEU A 29 -20.73 9.30 -16.56
C LEU A 29 -20.63 9.51 -18.08
N GLN A 30 -19.89 8.65 -18.77
CA GLN A 30 -19.76 8.69 -20.23
C GLN A 30 -21.13 8.53 -20.92
N LYS A 31 -22.01 7.65 -20.41
CA LYS A 31 -23.36 7.47 -20.96
C LYS A 31 -24.24 8.71 -20.82
N SER A 32 -23.96 9.60 -19.87
CA SER A 32 -24.73 10.82 -19.63
C SER A 32 -23.98 12.10 -20.01
N GLU A 33 -22.87 11.98 -20.74
CA GLU A 33 -22.01 13.09 -21.16
C GLU A 33 -22.77 14.17 -21.95
N TYR A 34 -23.72 13.77 -22.78
CA TYR A 34 -24.55 14.69 -23.57
C TYR A 34 -25.48 15.56 -22.70
N ARG A 35 -25.76 15.18 -21.44
CA ARG A 35 -26.66 15.90 -20.54
C ARG A 35 -25.90 16.99 -19.79
N LYS A 36 -25.93 18.23 -20.29
CA LYS A 36 -25.30 19.40 -19.64
C LYS A 36 -26.07 19.96 -18.43
N SER A 37 -26.73 19.10 -17.66
CA SER A 37 -27.40 19.52 -16.43
C SER A 37 -26.38 19.91 -15.34
N ALA A 38 -26.72 20.86 -14.48
CA ALA A 38 -25.86 21.27 -13.37
C ALA A 38 -25.42 20.07 -12.50
N THR A 39 -26.35 19.15 -12.21
CA THR A 39 -26.07 17.92 -11.45
C THR A 39 -25.06 17.01 -12.15
N GLN A 40 -25.09 16.92 -13.48
CA GLN A 40 -24.12 16.11 -14.22
C GLN A 40 -22.73 16.75 -14.24
N MET A 41 -22.66 18.07 -14.39
CA MET A 41 -21.39 18.80 -14.31
C MET A 41 -20.76 18.63 -12.92
N GLU A 42 -21.56 18.71 -11.86
CA GLU A 42 -21.07 18.49 -10.50
C GLU A 42 -20.52 17.06 -10.31
N LYS A 43 -21.22 16.04 -10.81
CA LYS A 43 -20.73 14.65 -10.81
C LYS A 43 -19.42 14.49 -11.56
N ASN A 44 -19.27 15.14 -12.71
CA ASN A 44 -18.03 15.10 -13.49
C ASN A 44 -16.87 15.74 -12.70
N THR A 45 -17.10 16.89 -12.07
CA THR A 45 -16.09 17.57 -11.22
C THR A 45 -15.70 16.70 -10.02
N GLN A 46 -16.67 16.08 -9.36
CA GLN A 46 -16.41 15.14 -8.26
C GLN A 46 -15.59 13.94 -8.74
N PHE A 47 -15.92 13.36 -9.90
CA PHE A 47 -15.15 12.25 -10.46
C PHE A 47 -13.70 12.63 -10.76
N VAL A 48 -13.46 13.81 -11.36
CA VAL A 48 -12.11 14.31 -11.62
C VAL A 48 -11.31 14.43 -10.31
N SER A 49 -11.93 14.97 -9.25
CA SER A 49 -11.26 15.08 -7.95
C SER A 49 -10.88 13.72 -7.34
N LYS A 50 -11.65 12.65 -7.61
CA LYS A 50 -11.31 11.29 -7.16
C LYS A 50 -10.05 10.73 -7.83
N LEU A 51 -9.70 11.22 -9.04
CA LEU A 51 -8.50 10.77 -9.75
C LEU A 51 -7.21 11.24 -9.07
N ASP A 52 -7.25 12.35 -8.34
CA ASP A 52 -6.12 12.82 -7.54
C ASP A 52 -5.74 11.80 -6.45
N ASP A 53 -6.73 11.06 -5.92
CA ASP A 53 -6.57 10.05 -4.89
C ASP A 53 -6.47 8.62 -5.44
N LEU A 54 -6.47 8.43 -6.76
CA LEU A 54 -6.49 7.10 -7.38
C LEU A 54 -5.29 6.25 -6.93
N PHE A 55 -4.10 6.84 -6.95
CA PHE A 55 -2.85 6.16 -6.60
C PHE A 55 -2.56 6.12 -5.09
N ASP A 56 -3.47 6.60 -4.23
CA ASP A 56 -3.38 6.30 -2.81
C ASP A 56 -3.77 4.84 -2.53
N VAL A 57 -2.73 4.01 -2.50
CA VAL A 57 -2.77 2.57 -2.20
C VAL A 57 -2.35 2.26 -0.76
N SER A 58 -2.09 3.28 0.05
CA SER A 58 -1.77 3.09 1.46
C SER A 58 -2.98 2.53 2.23
N ASN A 59 -2.72 1.76 3.28
CA ASN A 59 -3.75 1.27 4.18
C ASN A 59 -4.42 2.46 4.89
N ALA A 60 -5.72 2.36 5.20
CA ALA A 60 -6.42 3.37 5.98
C ALA A 60 -5.71 3.64 7.32
N ASN A 61 -5.23 2.58 7.97
CA ASN A 61 -4.52 2.66 9.26
C ASN A 61 -2.99 2.77 9.08
N ALA A 62 -2.51 3.11 7.87
CA ALA A 62 -1.06 3.18 7.61
C ALA A 62 -0.35 4.14 8.56
N LEU A 63 -0.96 5.30 8.87
CA LEU A 63 -0.37 6.28 9.79
C LEU A 63 -0.27 5.78 11.24
N ASP A 64 -1.12 4.85 11.66
CA ASP A 64 -1.11 4.30 13.01
C ASP A 64 -0.16 3.11 13.13
N LEU A 65 0.00 2.35 12.05
CA LEU A 65 0.89 1.20 11.97
C LEU A 65 2.36 1.59 11.79
N MET A 66 2.62 2.80 11.27
CA MET A 66 3.97 3.29 11.01
C MET A 66 4.55 3.97 12.25
N SER A 67 5.69 3.47 12.74
CA SER A 67 6.40 4.06 13.89
C SER A 67 7.43 5.12 13.50
N ASN A 68 7.87 5.15 12.24
CA ASN A 68 8.86 6.12 11.77
C ASN A 68 8.17 7.44 11.36
N GLU A 69 8.54 8.53 12.04
CA GLU A 69 7.95 9.85 11.83
C GLU A 69 8.27 10.45 10.46
N GLU A 70 9.45 10.17 9.90
CA GLU A 70 9.83 10.62 8.55
C GLU A 70 8.94 9.95 7.48
N ASP A 71 8.72 8.64 7.59
CA ASP A 71 7.89 7.90 6.65
C ASP A 71 6.41 8.33 6.77
N ARG A 72 5.95 8.70 7.99
CA ARG A 72 4.61 9.27 8.22
C ARG A 72 4.47 10.64 7.58
N ALA A 73 5.44 11.53 7.77
CA ALA A 73 5.46 12.86 7.16
C ALA A 73 5.48 12.76 5.63
N PHE A 74 6.22 11.79 5.08
CA PHE A 74 6.22 11.51 3.65
C PHE A 74 4.84 11.09 3.15
N LEU A 75 4.15 10.16 3.83
CA LEU A 75 2.81 9.73 3.44
C LEU A 75 1.80 10.89 3.51
N ILE A 76 1.93 11.80 4.49
CA ILE A 76 1.11 13.00 4.57
C ILE A 76 1.40 13.94 3.38
N ALA A 77 2.67 14.23 3.10
CA ALA A 77 3.09 15.09 1.99
C ALA A 77 2.65 14.54 0.62
N GLN A 78 2.55 13.22 0.50
CA GLN A 78 2.04 12.57 -0.70
C GLN A 78 0.51 12.66 -0.83
N ARG A 79 -0.22 12.63 0.28
CA ARG A 79 -1.69 12.82 0.32
C ARG A 79 -2.11 14.29 0.19
N GLN A 80 -1.20 15.23 0.36
CA GLN A 80 -1.47 16.65 0.13
C GLN A 80 -1.75 16.94 -1.35
N LYS A 81 -2.72 17.82 -1.61
CA LYS A 81 -3.02 18.30 -2.97
C LYS A 81 -1.78 18.91 -3.60
N GLY A 82 -1.45 18.48 -4.82
CA GLY A 82 -0.22 18.86 -5.52
C GLY A 82 0.94 17.86 -5.40
N ARG A 83 0.80 16.81 -4.57
CA ARG A 83 1.76 15.70 -4.42
C ARG A 83 3.22 16.15 -4.26
N THR A 84 3.49 16.91 -3.20
CA THR A 84 4.82 17.49 -2.92
C THR A 84 5.87 16.43 -2.55
N GLY A 85 5.44 15.24 -2.10
CA GLY A 85 6.33 14.14 -1.74
C GLY A 85 6.73 13.27 -2.94
N SER A 86 8.04 13.15 -3.18
CA SER A 86 8.63 12.22 -4.17
C SER A 86 9.62 11.25 -3.51
N LEU A 87 9.51 9.96 -3.81
CA LEU A 87 10.37 8.89 -3.30
C LEU A 87 11.55 8.69 -4.27
N LEU A 88 12.59 9.50 -4.13
CA LEU A 88 13.80 9.45 -4.99
C LEU A 88 14.90 8.50 -4.48
N GLY A 89 14.76 7.87 -3.31
CA GLY A 89 15.78 6.97 -2.76
C GLY A 89 15.28 5.98 -1.72
N ILE A 90 16.06 4.92 -1.48
CA ILE A 90 15.86 3.95 -0.39
C ILE A 90 16.76 4.36 0.77
N ASP A 91 16.23 4.44 2.00
CA ASP A 91 17.08 4.63 3.18
C ASP A 91 17.92 3.37 3.45
N GLN A 92 19.18 3.44 2.99
CA GLN A 92 20.14 2.34 3.07
C GLN A 92 20.49 1.97 4.52
N LYS A 93 20.45 2.92 5.47
CA LYS A 93 20.77 2.65 6.87
C LYS A 93 19.73 1.72 7.47
N THR A 94 18.45 2.05 7.31
CA THR A 94 17.40 1.24 7.91
C THR A 94 17.21 -0.07 7.15
N TYR A 95 17.40 -0.09 5.82
CA TYR A 95 17.40 -1.33 5.04
C TYR A 95 18.42 -2.37 5.57
N LYS A 96 19.65 -1.94 5.88
CA LYS A 96 20.69 -2.84 6.44
C LYS A 96 20.31 -3.40 7.82
N LYS A 97 19.72 -2.56 8.69
CA LYS A 97 19.27 -2.99 10.02
C LYS A 97 18.20 -4.07 9.93
N GLU A 98 17.18 -3.86 9.10
CA GLU A 98 16.09 -4.83 8.91
C GLU A 98 16.57 -6.12 8.29
N LYS A 99 17.42 -6.06 7.27
CA LYS A 99 18.00 -7.25 6.66
C LYS A 99 18.71 -8.12 7.71
N THR A 100 19.44 -7.48 8.62
CA THR A 100 20.11 -8.19 9.72
C THR A 100 19.11 -8.85 10.68
N ILE A 101 17.99 -8.18 10.98
CA ILE A 101 16.92 -8.73 11.84
C ILE A 101 16.23 -9.92 11.15
N GLU A 102 15.93 -9.79 9.86
CA GLU A 102 15.32 -10.83 9.03
C GLU A 102 16.23 -12.07 8.95
N ASP A 103 17.52 -11.88 8.67
CA ASP A 103 18.50 -12.96 8.60
C ASP A 103 18.59 -13.72 9.94
N ARG A 104 18.58 -13.00 11.07
CA ARG A 104 18.55 -13.60 12.41
C ARG A 104 17.27 -14.41 12.65
N LYS A 105 16.11 -13.90 12.23
CA LYS A 105 14.81 -14.57 12.37
C LYS A 105 14.75 -15.84 11.51
N GLN A 106 15.25 -15.78 10.28
CA GLN A 106 15.34 -16.96 9.41
C GLN A 106 16.29 -18.01 9.98
N ALA A 107 17.44 -17.61 10.50
CA ALA A 107 18.38 -18.54 11.14
C ALA A 107 17.75 -19.24 12.36
N THR A 108 16.99 -18.52 13.19
CA THR A 108 16.28 -19.11 14.33
C THR A 108 15.15 -20.04 13.89
N ASN A 109 14.37 -19.67 12.88
CA ASN A 109 13.33 -20.55 12.34
C ASN A 109 13.91 -21.84 11.76
N LYS A 110 15.00 -21.75 10.97
CA LYS A 110 15.70 -22.93 10.45
C LYS A 110 16.21 -23.87 11.56
N ARG A 111 16.71 -23.31 12.66
CA ARG A 111 17.14 -24.10 13.84
C ARG A 111 15.95 -24.82 14.49
N LYS A 112 14.82 -24.13 14.65
CA LYS A 112 13.59 -24.74 15.20
C LYS A 112 13.04 -25.84 14.30
N ASP A 113 13.00 -25.61 12.99
CA ASP A 113 12.52 -26.60 12.02
C ASP A 113 13.41 -27.85 12.01
N ARG A 114 14.73 -27.67 12.12
CA ARG A 114 15.68 -28.79 12.24
C ARG A 114 15.43 -29.60 13.53
N ALA A 115 15.33 -28.93 14.67
CA ALA A 115 15.04 -29.59 15.95
C ALA A 115 13.70 -30.34 15.92
N ARG A 116 12.69 -29.78 15.27
CA ARG A 116 11.37 -30.41 15.11
C ARG A 116 11.45 -31.68 14.25
N LYS A 117 12.18 -31.63 13.14
CA LYS A 117 12.41 -32.81 12.28
C LYS A 117 13.22 -33.89 12.97
N GLU A 118 14.24 -33.52 13.74
CA GLU A 118 15.04 -34.47 14.54
C GLU A 118 14.18 -35.13 15.63
N PHE A 119 13.32 -34.37 16.32
CA PHE A 119 12.37 -34.91 17.29
C PHE A 119 11.34 -35.86 16.66
N GLU A 120 10.79 -35.51 15.49
CA GLU A 120 9.87 -36.38 14.76
C GLU A 120 10.55 -37.67 14.28
N ALA A 121 11.79 -37.59 13.77
CA ALA A 121 12.55 -38.77 13.34
C ALA A 121 12.85 -39.73 14.50
N SER A 122 13.22 -39.21 15.67
CA SER A 122 13.46 -40.02 16.88
C SER A 122 12.18 -40.64 17.48
N ARG A 123 10.99 -40.24 17.01
CA ARG A 123 9.71 -40.79 17.46
C ARG A 123 9.30 -42.07 16.72
N PHE A 124 9.98 -42.37 15.61
CA PHE A 124 9.74 -43.54 14.76
C PHE A 124 10.87 -44.58 14.81
N THR A 125 11.90 -44.34 15.62
CA THR A 125 12.96 -45.29 16.01
C THR A 125 12.73 -45.79 17.42
#